data_AF-A0A177WHT1-F1
#
_entry.id   AF-A0A177WHT1-F1
#
_cell.length_a   1.000
_cell.length_b   1.000
_cell.length_c   1.000
_cell.angle_alpha   90.00
_cell.angle_beta   90.00
_cell.angle_gamma   90.00
#
_symmetry.space_group_name_H-M   'P 1'
#
loop_
_entity.id
_entity.type
_entity.pdbx_description
1 polymer ?
#
loop_
_entity_poly.entity_id
_entity_poly.type
_entity_poly.pdbx_seq_one_letter_code
_entity_poly.pdbx_strand_id
1 'polypeptide(L)'
;MRYVMDLYLAALLQPNPDALDPEDLELLVPPVDAKLASDNAEATRVRPVVPWLRRTEYVAVEGKTYGRRADTGVETKMGISIKKDKHLSSLMDRSEEAQMLAIENTFETAAAATLSNLKHPTNPDLKLVEIFPIYPDFEFWPNLYQLVTFDDDPISRAPGGGATDADGTEYEHDLKLDRAIIKPIANPEDDTDFTMAFYTPTDASASAVREHRERQKHLMAQGHDIEDEDEDQSHEYKFRRDFDESVSKSNYPFCIELRKEEGGAFYSMLPKRMTLRKKRALNKRERDYDVEYEKPTKILVSHRELTAEEISERNTKMKDLLQRDDIDDE
;
A
#
# COMPACT_ATOMS: atom_id res chain seq x y z
N MET A 1 8.45 -29.83 -84.49
CA MET A 1 7.08 -30.00 -83.97
C MET A 1 6.35 -28.68 -84.13
N ARG A 2 5.32 -28.63 -84.97
CA ARG A 2 4.44 -27.46 -85.12
C ARG A 2 3.45 -27.49 -83.96
N TYR A 3 3.43 -26.46 -83.12
CA TYR A 3 2.29 -26.18 -82.25
C TYR A 3 1.57 -24.95 -82.80
N VAL A 4 0.29 -25.16 -83.05
CA VAL A 4 -0.67 -24.27 -83.70
C VAL A 4 -1.02 -23.17 -82.69
N MET A 5 -0.66 -21.92 -82.97
CA MET A 5 -1.23 -20.77 -82.28
C MET A 5 -2.57 -20.45 -82.95
N ASP A 6 -3.61 -21.11 -82.46
CA ASP A 6 -4.98 -20.96 -82.95
C ASP A 6 -5.54 -19.62 -82.44
N LEU A 7 -5.18 -18.53 -83.12
CA LEU A 7 -5.64 -17.16 -82.82
C LEU A 7 -7.16 -16.98 -82.94
N TYR A 8 -7.88 -17.97 -83.46
CA TYR A 8 -9.33 -17.92 -83.63
C TYR A 8 -10.13 -18.35 -82.37
N LEU A 9 -9.51 -19.03 -81.39
CA LEU A 9 -10.20 -19.43 -80.16
C LEU A 9 -10.18 -18.33 -79.08
N ALA A 10 -9.25 -17.37 -79.17
CA ALA A 10 -9.08 -16.29 -78.20
C ALA A 10 -10.20 -15.23 -78.25
N ALA A 11 -11.02 -15.20 -79.31
CA ALA A 11 -12.11 -14.23 -79.47
C ALA A 11 -13.37 -14.58 -78.65
N LEU A 12 -13.49 -15.81 -78.14
CA LEU A 12 -14.67 -16.30 -77.41
C LEU A 12 -14.49 -16.38 -75.88
N LEU A 13 -13.30 -16.04 -75.38
CA LEU A 13 -13.03 -15.89 -73.95
C LEU A 13 -12.53 -14.47 -73.70
N GLN A 14 -13.46 -13.52 -73.57
CA GLN A 14 -13.10 -12.28 -72.89
C GLN A 14 -12.90 -12.66 -71.41
N PRO A 15 -11.69 -12.52 -70.84
CA PRO A 15 -11.52 -12.77 -69.42
C PRO A 15 -12.38 -11.74 -68.69
N ASN A 16 -13.39 -12.21 -67.97
CA ASN A 16 -14.20 -11.36 -67.12
C ASN A 16 -13.32 -10.91 -65.96
N PRO A 17 -12.91 -9.63 -65.87
CA PRO A 17 -12.03 -9.17 -64.81
C PRO A 17 -12.70 -9.24 -63.43
N ASP A 18 -14.03 -9.39 -63.39
CA ASP A 18 -14.82 -9.41 -62.16
C ASP A 18 -15.02 -10.83 -61.57
N ALA A 19 -14.44 -11.86 -62.18
CA ALA A 19 -14.58 -13.25 -61.74
C ALA A 19 -13.24 -13.94 -61.46
N LEU A 20 -12.32 -13.22 -60.80
CA LEU A 20 -11.10 -13.80 -60.25
C LEU A 20 -11.41 -14.45 -58.89
N ASP A 21 -10.89 -15.65 -58.66
CA ASP A 21 -10.93 -16.31 -57.36
C ASP A 21 -10.10 -15.46 -56.36
N PRO A 22 -10.52 -15.27 -55.10
CA PRO A 22 -9.74 -14.55 -54.08
C PRO A 22 -8.26 -14.95 -54.00
N GLU A 23 -7.91 -16.23 -54.21
CA GLU A 23 -6.51 -16.68 -54.19
C GLU A 23 -5.70 -16.15 -55.39
N ASP A 24 -6.34 -16.00 -56.56
CA ASP A 24 -5.69 -15.44 -57.76
C ASP A 24 -5.52 -13.91 -57.67
N LEU A 25 -6.40 -13.24 -56.92
CA LEU A 25 -6.28 -11.81 -56.62
C LEU A 25 -5.02 -11.48 -55.79
N GLU A 26 -4.62 -12.36 -54.88
CA GLU A 26 -3.40 -12.18 -54.08
C GLU A 26 -2.12 -12.27 -54.93
N LEU A 27 -2.14 -13.05 -56.01
CA LEU A 27 -1.01 -13.21 -56.93
C LEU A 27 -0.79 -11.98 -57.83
N LEU A 28 -1.79 -11.10 -57.95
CA LEU A 28 -1.67 -9.83 -58.70
C LEU A 28 -1.00 -8.72 -57.88
N VAL A 29 -0.72 -8.94 -56.59
CA VAL A 29 0.05 -8.00 -55.77
C VAL A 29 1.51 -8.03 -56.23
N PRO A 30 2.08 -6.90 -56.70
CA PRO A 30 3.47 -6.86 -57.13
C PRO A 30 4.38 -7.26 -55.95
N PRO A 31 5.46 -8.03 -56.19
CA PRO A 31 6.37 -8.45 -55.14
C PRO A 31 6.93 -7.22 -54.42
N VAL A 32 6.68 -7.13 -53.12
CA VAL A 32 7.13 -6.02 -52.30
C VAL A 32 8.63 -6.21 -52.04
N ASP A 33 9.47 -5.76 -52.97
CA ASP A 33 10.88 -5.55 -52.66
C ASP A 33 10.94 -4.50 -51.55
N ALA A 34 11.38 -4.94 -50.37
CA ALA A 34 11.33 -4.23 -49.09
C ALA A 34 12.13 -2.90 -49.02
N LYS A 35 12.50 -2.31 -50.16
CA LYS A 35 13.33 -1.10 -50.22
C LYS A 35 12.77 0.04 -51.07
N LEU A 36 11.67 -0.11 -51.79
CA LEU A 36 11.10 0.98 -52.59
C LEU A 36 9.56 0.97 -52.57
N ALA A 37 8.97 1.17 -51.39
CA ALA A 37 7.56 1.56 -51.30
C ALA A 37 7.44 3.04 -51.71
N SER A 38 7.11 3.25 -52.98
CA SER A 38 6.70 4.55 -53.55
C SER A 38 5.41 5.06 -52.91
N ASP A 39 5.28 6.38 -52.85
CA ASP A 39 4.35 7.21 -52.07
C ASP A 39 2.82 6.98 -52.14
N ASN A 40 2.29 5.94 -52.78
CA ASN A 40 0.84 5.80 -52.99
C ASN A 40 0.23 4.44 -52.59
N ALA A 41 0.86 3.70 -51.68
CA ALA A 41 0.18 2.62 -50.97
C ALA A 41 -0.28 3.13 -49.61
N GLU A 42 -1.59 3.19 -49.39
CA GLU A 42 -2.22 3.28 -48.08
C GLU A 42 -2.03 1.95 -47.31
N ALA A 43 -0.79 1.46 -47.31
CA ALA A 43 -0.33 0.44 -46.41
C ALA A 43 -0.31 1.09 -45.03
N THR A 44 -1.22 0.62 -44.18
CA THR A 44 -1.32 0.96 -42.76
C THR A 44 0.08 1.13 -42.17
N ARG A 45 0.55 2.38 -42.10
CA ARG A 45 1.84 2.72 -41.52
C ARG A 45 1.71 2.50 -40.03
N VAL A 46 1.89 1.26 -39.58
CA VAL A 46 2.05 0.93 -38.17
C VAL A 46 3.30 1.69 -37.73
N ARG A 47 3.09 2.83 -37.06
CA ARG A 47 4.19 3.68 -36.62
C ARG A 47 5.02 2.85 -35.63
N PRO A 48 6.34 2.69 -35.85
CA PRO A 48 7.16 1.95 -34.91
C PRO A 48 7.05 2.60 -33.53
N VAL A 49 6.71 1.79 -32.52
CA VAL A 49 6.71 2.25 -31.12
C VAL A 49 8.17 2.37 -30.70
N VAL A 50 8.68 3.59 -30.70
CA VAL A 50 10.05 3.92 -30.34
C VAL A 50 10.07 4.32 -28.86
N PRO A 51 10.68 3.52 -27.96
CA PRO A 51 10.56 3.72 -26.50
C PRO A 51 11.21 5.02 -26.00
N TRP A 52 12.11 5.61 -26.78
CA TRP A 52 12.79 6.88 -26.46
C TRP A 52 12.12 8.11 -27.08
N LEU A 53 11.14 7.94 -27.99
CA LEU A 53 10.47 9.05 -28.66
C LEU A 53 9.08 9.26 -28.08
N ARG A 54 8.92 10.30 -27.25
CA ARG A 54 7.61 10.69 -26.70
C ARG A 54 6.75 11.38 -27.76
N ARG A 55 5.43 11.18 -27.68
CA ARG A 55 4.45 11.94 -28.48
C ARG A 55 4.45 13.39 -28.01
N THR A 56 4.38 14.33 -28.95
CA THR A 56 4.26 15.76 -28.62
C THR A 56 2.88 16.03 -28.02
N GLU A 57 2.82 16.56 -26.81
CA GLU A 57 1.58 17.05 -26.19
C GLU A 57 1.26 18.47 -26.71
N TYR A 58 0.02 18.70 -27.12
CA TYR A 58 -0.46 20.05 -27.41
C TYR A 58 -0.76 20.77 -26.10
N VAL A 59 -0.38 22.05 -26.00
CA VAL A 59 -0.64 22.87 -24.81
C VAL A 59 -2.14 23.05 -24.63
N ALA A 60 -2.77 22.19 -23.84
CA ALA A 60 -4.15 22.36 -23.41
C ALA A 60 -4.21 23.33 -22.21
N VAL A 61 -5.20 24.23 -22.22
CA VAL A 61 -5.39 25.29 -21.21
C VAL A 61 -5.64 24.74 -19.80
N GLU A 62 -6.01 23.46 -19.66
CA GLU A 62 -6.17 22.79 -18.36
C GLU A 62 -4.95 21.99 -17.89
N GLY A 63 -3.80 22.14 -18.56
CA GLY A 63 -2.53 21.58 -18.11
C GLY A 63 -2.06 22.30 -16.84
N LYS A 64 -2.09 21.59 -15.70
CA LYS A 64 -1.39 21.94 -14.46
C LYS A 64 -0.05 22.60 -14.79
N THR A 65 0.02 23.91 -14.63
CA THR A 65 1.25 24.67 -14.85
C THR A 65 2.31 24.09 -13.93
N TYR A 66 3.40 23.62 -14.52
CA TYR A 66 4.62 23.22 -13.82
C TYR A 66 4.91 24.24 -12.70
N GLY A 67 4.88 23.78 -11.44
CA GLY A 67 5.19 24.59 -10.26
C GLY A 67 4.02 24.92 -9.32
N ARG A 68 2.75 24.65 -9.65
CA ARG A 68 1.65 24.74 -8.65
C ARG A 68 0.61 23.63 -8.78
N ARG A 69 0.79 22.58 -7.97
CA ARG A 69 -0.16 21.96 -7.02
C ARG A 69 0.30 20.52 -6.76
N ALA A 70 1.26 20.38 -5.86
CA ALA A 70 1.65 19.12 -5.22
C ALA A 70 0.95 18.92 -3.87
N ASP A 71 -0.18 19.62 -3.61
CA ASP A 71 -0.87 19.56 -2.31
C ASP A 71 -2.39 19.50 -2.43
N THR A 72 -2.91 18.73 -3.38
CA THR A 72 -4.33 18.36 -3.35
C THR A 72 -4.48 16.92 -3.81
N GLY A 73 -4.07 16.00 -2.94
CA GLY A 73 -4.65 14.67 -2.95
C GLY A 73 -6.16 14.79 -2.72
N VAL A 74 -6.93 13.91 -3.34
CA VAL A 74 -8.40 13.86 -3.20
C VAL A 74 -8.81 13.70 -1.73
N GLU A 75 -7.95 13.08 -0.91
CA GLU A 75 -8.13 12.86 0.52
C GLU A 75 -8.13 14.16 1.35
N THR A 76 -7.41 15.21 0.93
CA THR A 76 -7.36 16.49 1.66
C THR A 76 -8.60 17.37 1.38
N LYS A 77 -9.36 17.06 0.32
CA LYS A 77 -10.48 17.91 -0.12
C LYS A 77 -11.80 17.65 0.60
N MET A 78 -12.01 16.45 1.17
CA MET A 78 -13.28 16.10 1.81
C MET A 78 -13.46 16.79 3.18
N GLY A 79 -12.39 16.99 3.97
CA GLY A 79 -12.49 17.55 5.32
C GLY A 79 -11.86 18.94 5.55
N ILE A 80 -10.87 19.34 4.75
CA ILE A 80 -10.06 20.55 5.04
C ILE A 80 -10.47 21.76 4.16
N SER A 81 -11.18 21.53 3.05
CA SER A 81 -11.56 22.60 2.12
C SER A 81 -12.67 23.50 2.67
N ILE A 82 -13.61 22.95 3.46
CA ILE A 82 -14.79 23.68 3.94
C ILE A 82 -14.41 24.79 4.94
N LYS A 83 -13.40 24.54 5.80
CA LYS A 83 -12.92 25.55 6.77
C LYS A 83 -12.19 26.72 6.11
N LYS A 84 -11.58 26.51 4.93
CA LYS A 84 -10.82 27.54 4.20
C LYS A 84 -11.72 28.34 3.25
N ASP A 85 -12.84 27.77 2.83
CA ASP A 85 -13.78 28.43 1.94
C ASP A 85 -14.84 29.19 2.75
N LYS A 86 -14.52 30.44 3.10
CA LYS A 86 -15.38 31.31 3.92
C LYS A 86 -16.81 31.43 3.38
N HIS A 87 -16.98 31.27 2.07
CA HIS A 87 -18.28 31.32 1.40
C HIS A 87 -19.13 30.07 1.71
N LEU A 88 -18.53 28.88 1.65
CA LEU A 88 -19.22 27.62 1.99
C LEU A 88 -19.49 27.53 3.50
N SER A 89 -18.55 27.99 4.32
CA SER A 89 -18.68 28.02 5.77
C SER A 89 -19.81 28.93 6.27
N SER A 90 -20.22 29.94 5.49
CA SER A 90 -21.35 30.83 5.83
C SER A 90 -22.71 30.28 5.40
N LEU A 91 -22.71 29.25 4.55
CA LEU A 91 -23.91 28.62 3.97
C LEU A 91 -24.33 27.34 4.72
N MET A 92 -23.44 26.79 5.54
CA MET A 92 -23.74 25.60 6.34
C MET A 92 -24.36 26.01 7.66
N ASP A 93 -25.58 25.52 7.91
CA ASP A 93 -26.18 25.58 9.22
C ASP A 93 -25.35 24.73 10.20
N ARG A 94 -24.97 25.32 11.32
CA ARG A 94 -24.18 24.69 12.39
C ARG A 94 -25.01 24.37 13.62
N SER A 95 -26.34 24.55 13.55
CA SER A 95 -27.24 24.06 14.59
C SER A 95 -26.98 22.57 14.88
N GLU A 96 -27.16 22.16 16.13
CA GLU A 96 -26.99 20.76 16.54
C GLU A 96 -27.92 19.84 15.72
N GLU A 97 -29.17 20.27 15.51
CA GLU A 97 -30.15 19.55 14.70
C GLU A 97 -29.69 19.35 13.25
N ALA A 98 -29.13 20.38 12.61
CA ALA A 98 -28.62 20.27 11.24
C ALA A 98 -27.40 19.33 11.16
N GLN A 99 -26.55 19.32 12.19
CA GLN A 99 -25.41 18.42 12.26
C GLN A 99 -25.86 16.96 12.45
N MET A 100 -26.82 16.70 13.33
CA MET A 100 -27.41 15.37 13.53
C MET A 100 -28.02 14.83 12.23
N LEU A 101 -28.84 15.65 11.56
CA LEU A 101 -29.44 15.27 10.26
C LEU A 101 -28.37 15.03 9.18
N ALA A 102 -27.31 15.84 9.15
CA ALA A 102 -26.22 15.64 8.22
C ALA A 102 -25.49 14.32 8.47
N ILE A 103 -25.24 13.96 9.73
CA ILE A 103 -24.63 12.69 10.12
C ILE A 103 -25.52 11.51 9.70
N GLU A 104 -26.81 11.54 10.05
CA GLU A 104 -27.77 10.50 9.66
C GLU A 104 -27.83 10.30 8.14
N ASN A 105 -27.87 11.39 7.38
CA ASN A 105 -27.86 11.35 5.92
C ASN A 105 -26.58 10.71 5.36
N THR A 106 -25.42 10.87 6.02
CA THR A 106 -24.20 10.16 5.57
C THR A 106 -24.34 8.65 5.68
N PHE A 107 -24.96 8.14 6.75
CA PHE A 107 -25.21 6.71 6.94
C PHE A 107 -26.27 6.19 5.97
N GLU A 108 -27.35 6.93 5.74
CA GLU A 108 -28.39 6.56 4.77
C GLU A 108 -27.82 6.51 3.34
N THR A 109 -27.02 7.51 2.96
CA THR A 109 -26.36 7.56 1.65
C THR A 109 -25.38 6.40 1.47
N ALA A 110 -24.61 6.06 2.51
CA ALA A 110 -23.70 4.92 2.49
C ALA A 110 -24.45 3.59 2.40
N ALA A 111 -25.59 3.44 3.08
CA ALA A 111 -26.42 2.23 3.01
C ALA A 111 -27.11 2.05 1.64
N ALA A 112 -27.51 3.15 1.00
CA ALA A 112 -28.08 3.13 -0.35
C ALA A 112 -27.03 2.92 -1.46
N ALA A 113 -25.74 2.96 -1.12
CA ALA A 113 -24.65 2.78 -2.07
C ALA A 113 -24.63 1.36 -2.63
N THR A 114 -24.79 1.24 -3.95
CA THR A 114 -24.70 -0.03 -4.67
C THR A 114 -23.74 0.13 -5.85
N LEU A 115 -23.12 -0.96 -6.32
CA LEU A 115 -22.18 -0.98 -7.45
C LEU A 115 -22.71 -0.28 -8.71
N SER A 116 -24.04 -0.27 -8.93
CA SER A 116 -24.69 0.36 -10.08
C SER A 116 -24.94 1.86 -9.94
N ASN A 117 -25.06 2.36 -8.72
CA ASN A 117 -25.56 3.72 -8.45
C ASN A 117 -24.42 4.72 -8.27
N LEU A 118 -23.26 4.25 -7.84
CA LEU A 118 -22.08 5.08 -7.64
C LEU A 118 -21.32 5.31 -8.96
N LYS A 119 -20.93 6.56 -9.19
CA LYS A 119 -20.09 6.97 -10.33
C LYS A 119 -18.84 7.66 -9.82
N HIS A 120 -17.72 7.46 -10.50
CA HIS A 120 -16.48 8.10 -10.11
C HIS A 120 -16.56 9.64 -10.33
N PRO A 121 -16.20 10.48 -9.34
CA PRO A 121 -16.47 11.92 -9.37
C PRO A 121 -15.85 12.70 -10.54
N THR A 122 -14.72 12.24 -11.07
CA THR A 122 -13.96 12.95 -12.13
C THR A 122 -14.01 12.24 -13.48
N ASN A 123 -14.32 10.94 -13.51
CA ASN A 123 -14.28 10.15 -14.73
C ASN A 123 -15.45 9.15 -14.72
N PRO A 124 -16.59 9.50 -15.35
CA PRO A 124 -17.81 8.70 -15.29
C PRO A 124 -17.70 7.34 -16.01
N ASP A 125 -16.66 7.11 -16.81
CA ASP A 125 -16.48 5.85 -17.55
C ASP A 125 -15.92 4.73 -16.66
N LEU A 126 -15.39 5.07 -15.48
CA LEU A 126 -14.87 4.10 -14.52
C LEU A 126 -16.03 3.39 -13.80
N LYS A 127 -15.96 2.06 -13.77
CA LYS A 127 -16.92 1.19 -13.07
C LYS A 127 -16.32 0.66 -11.78
N LEU A 128 -17.13 0.58 -10.74
CA LEU A 128 -16.74 0.00 -9.46
C LEU A 128 -16.74 -1.52 -9.56
N VAL A 129 -15.75 -2.15 -8.93
CA VAL A 129 -15.58 -3.61 -8.92
C VAL A 129 -16.14 -4.18 -7.63
N GLU A 130 -15.70 -3.64 -6.49
CA GLU A 130 -16.05 -4.11 -5.15
C GLU A 130 -16.29 -2.92 -4.22
N ILE A 131 -17.13 -3.12 -3.20
CA ILE A 131 -17.41 -2.14 -2.13
C ILE A 131 -17.10 -2.83 -0.81
N PHE A 132 -16.29 -2.18 0.03
CA PHE A 132 -15.99 -2.64 1.38
C PHE A 132 -16.56 -1.65 2.40
N PRO A 133 -17.59 -2.02 3.17
CA PRO A 133 -18.07 -1.19 4.27
C PRO A 133 -16.98 -1.05 5.34
N ILE A 134 -16.90 0.12 5.97
CA ILE A 134 -15.93 0.40 7.02
C ILE A 134 -16.60 0.25 8.38
N TYR A 135 -16.08 -0.63 9.23
CA TYR A 135 -16.59 -0.94 10.56
C TYR A 135 -15.57 -0.64 11.66
N PRO A 136 -16.02 -0.31 12.88
CA PRO A 136 -15.14 -0.25 14.04
C PRO A 136 -14.58 -1.63 14.39
N ASP A 137 -13.29 -1.69 14.75
CA ASP A 137 -12.65 -2.93 15.19
C ASP A 137 -12.73 -3.11 16.73
N PHE A 138 -13.80 -3.74 17.20
CA PHE A 138 -13.97 -4.03 18.62
C PHE A 138 -13.00 -5.11 19.14
N GLU A 139 -12.30 -5.82 18.28
CA GLU A 139 -11.30 -6.78 18.72
C GLU A 139 -9.96 -6.08 18.96
N PHE A 140 -9.58 -5.11 18.14
CA PHE A 140 -8.26 -4.49 18.27
C PHE A 140 -8.26 -3.18 19.06
N TRP A 141 -9.37 -2.46 19.17
CA TRP A 141 -9.45 -1.20 19.94
C TRP A 141 -8.89 -1.23 21.37
N PRO A 142 -9.06 -2.30 22.17
CA PRO A 142 -8.51 -2.33 23.52
C PRO A 142 -6.97 -2.46 23.57
N ASN A 143 -6.35 -2.85 22.46
CA ASN A 143 -4.90 -3.01 22.39
C ASN A 143 -4.22 -1.66 22.17
N LEU A 144 -3.00 -1.52 22.70
CA LEU A 144 -2.21 -0.32 22.54
C LEU A 144 -1.38 -0.42 21.26
N TYR A 145 -1.83 0.25 20.20
CA TYR A 145 -1.08 0.36 18.96
C TYR A 145 -0.38 1.72 18.84
N GLN A 146 0.78 1.68 18.20
CA GLN A 146 1.54 2.88 17.90
C GLN A 146 2.08 2.81 16.46
N LEU A 147 1.90 3.89 15.71
CA LEU A 147 2.52 4.01 14.40
C LEU A 147 3.97 4.46 14.57
N VAL A 148 4.90 3.57 14.24
CA VAL A 148 6.34 3.85 14.24
C VAL A 148 6.82 4.03 12.81
N THR A 149 7.52 5.14 12.55
CA THR A 149 8.12 5.44 11.25
C THR A 149 9.63 5.57 11.40
N PHE A 150 10.40 4.90 10.54
CA PHE A 150 11.86 5.00 10.52
C PHE A 150 12.30 5.99 9.43
N ASP A 151 13.42 6.68 9.65
CA ASP A 151 14.03 7.58 8.66
C ASP A 151 14.74 6.84 7.52
N ASP A 152 15.26 5.65 7.80
CA ASP A 152 15.94 4.75 6.87
C ASP A 152 15.56 3.28 7.19
N ASP A 153 15.91 2.33 6.32
CA ASP A 153 15.71 0.90 6.60
C ASP A 153 16.46 0.50 7.89
N PRO A 154 15.73 0.07 8.95
CA PRO A 154 16.33 -0.20 10.24
C PRO A 154 17.26 -1.42 10.23
N ILE A 155 17.11 -2.34 9.26
CA ILE A 155 17.90 -3.57 9.15
C ILE A 155 19.08 -3.44 8.18
N SER A 156 19.09 -2.42 7.30
CA SER A 156 20.17 -2.19 6.32
C SER A 156 21.56 -2.21 6.96
N ARG A 157 22.49 -3.02 6.47
CA ARG A 157 23.80 -3.24 7.14
C ARG A 157 24.85 -2.16 6.81
N ALA A 158 24.70 -1.43 5.71
CA ALA A 158 25.78 -0.59 5.18
C ALA A 158 25.52 0.93 5.33
N PRO A 159 26.50 1.72 5.81
CA PRO A 159 26.47 3.17 5.69
C PRO A 159 26.76 3.55 4.23
N GLY A 160 25.70 3.82 3.48
CA GLY A 160 25.79 4.28 2.10
C GLY A 160 25.09 3.36 1.11
N GLY A 161 23.75 3.33 1.15
CA GLY A 161 22.85 3.11 0.00
C GLY A 161 23.21 2.02 -1.00
N GLY A 162 23.92 0.97 -0.59
CA GLY A 162 24.20 -0.21 -1.37
C GLY A 162 23.05 -1.16 -1.19
N ALA A 163 22.33 -1.42 -2.28
CA ALA A 163 21.27 -2.41 -2.36
C ALA A 163 21.66 -3.72 -1.65
N THR A 164 20.73 -4.22 -0.84
CA THR A 164 20.55 -5.65 -0.52
C THR A 164 21.84 -6.45 -0.42
N ASP A 165 22.36 -6.62 0.80
CA ASP A 165 23.43 -7.59 1.06
C ASP A 165 23.04 -8.96 0.48
N ALA A 166 23.95 -9.50 -0.31
CA ALA A 166 23.84 -10.68 -1.16
C ALA A 166 23.68 -12.04 -0.44
N ASP A 167 23.13 -12.07 0.77
CA ASP A 167 22.99 -13.29 1.59
C ASP A 167 21.58 -13.53 2.17
N GLY A 168 20.61 -12.64 1.90
CA GLY A 168 19.22 -12.84 2.29
C GLY A 168 18.26 -12.49 1.15
N THR A 169 17.29 -13.36 0.88
CA THR A 169 16.19 -13.01 -0.05
C THR A 169 15.41 -11.81 0.51
N GLU A 170 14.84 -10.94 -0.35
CA GLU A 170 13.98 -9.81 0.10
C GLU A 170 12.93 -10.26 1.12
N TYR A 171 12.42 -11.49 0.93
CA TYR A 171 11.50 -12.15 1.85
C TYR A 171 12.03 -12.33 3.28
N GLU A 172 13.32 -12.63 3.49
CA GLU A 172 13.91 -12.75 4.82
C GLU A 172 14.07 -11.39 5.50
N HIS A 173 14.35 -10.34 4.72
CA HIS A 173 14.40 -8.98 5.21
C HIS A 173 13.02 -8.54 5.71
N ASP A 174 11.98 -8.74 4.89
CA ASP A 174 10.59 -8.46 5.24
C ASP A 174 10.13 -9.25 6.48
N LEU A 175 10.49 -10.53 6.57
CA LEU A 175 10.15 -11.36 7.72
C LEU A 175 10.81 -10.87 9.02
N LYS A 176 12.07 -10.42 8.94
CA LYS A 176 12.78 -9.86 10.09
C LYS A 176 12.22 -8.52 10.52
N LEU A 177 11.72 -7.71 9.58
CA LEU A 177 11.00 -6.46 9.88
C LEU A 177 9.64 -6.73 10.52
N ASP A 178 8.85 -7.66 9.96
CA ASP A 178 7.52 -8.05 10.45
C ASP A 178 7.55 -8.50 11.92
N ARG A 179 8.63 -9.18 12.32
CA ARG A 179 8.80 -9.68 13.70
C ARG A 179 9.73 -8.84 14.56
N ALA A 180 10.20 -7.70 14.09
CA ALA A 180 11.11 -6.88 14.88
C ALA A 180 10.44 -6.35 16.17
N ILE A 181 11.22 -6.24 17.24
CA ILE A 181 10.75 -5.74 18.53
C ILE A 181 11.45 -4.44 18.85
N ILE A 182 10.67 -3.45 19.27
CA ILE A 182 11.16 -2.16 19.75
C ILE A 182 10.93 -2.11 21.25
N LYS A 183 11.99 -1.87 22.01
CA LYS A 183 11.91 -1.75 23.47
C LYS A 183 12.45 -0.39 23.93
N PRO A 184 11.68 0.39 24.71
CA PRO A 184 12.23 1.56 25.38
C PRO A 184 13.24 1.11 26.44
N ILE A 185 14.43 1.70 26.41
CA ILE A 185 15.46 1.53 27.43
C ILE A 185 15.77 2.91 28.00
N ALA A 186 15.43 3.11 29.27
CA ALA A 186 15.78 4.30 30.03
C ALA A 186 17.22 4.20 30.52
N ASN A 187 17.93 5.33 30.54
CA ASN A 187 19.22 5.43 31.17
C ASN A 187 19.05 5.37 32.71
N PRO A 188 19.72 4.45 33.43
CA PRO A 188 19.62 4.38 34.89
C PRO A 188 20.07 5.65 35.63
N GLU A 189 20.89 6.50 34.99
CA GLU A 189 21.35 7.76 35.57
C GLU A 189 20.47 8.97 35.22
N ASP A 190 19.68 8.88 34.14
CA ASP A 190 18.81 9.95 33.66
C ASP A 190 17.49 9.38 33.11
N ASP A 191 16.44 9.46 33.90
CA ASP A 191 15.09 9.01 33.53
C ASP A 191 14.49 9.79 32.34
N THR A 192 15.06 10.94 31.98
CA THR A 192 14.60 11.74 30.83
C THR A 192 15.22 11.29 29.51
N ASP A 193 16.34 10.56 29.56
CA ASP A 193 17.00 9.99 28.39
C ASP A 193 16.56 8.53 28.19
N PHE A 194 15.64 8.33 27.25
CA PHE A 194 15.23 7.00 26.81
C PHE A 194 15.64 6.77 25.35
N THR A 195 16.20 5.59 25.11
CA THR A 195 16.57 5.12 23.76
C THR A 195 15.66 3.98 23.34
N MET A 196 15.32 3.92 22.06
CA MET A 196 14.53 2.82 21.50
C MET A 196 15.47 1.76 20.94
N ALA A 197 15.60 0.64 21.65
CA ALA A 197 16.41 -0.48 21.21
C ALA A 197 15.62 -1.36 20.24
N PHE A 198 16.20 -1.62 19.07
CA PHE A 198 15.62 -2.42 18.00
C PHE A 198 16.24 -3.81 17.97
N TYR A 199 15.39 -4.84 18.09
CA TYR A 199 15.76 -6.24 18.10
C TYR A 199 15.19 -6.95 16.88
N THR A 200 15.98 -7.80 16.24
CA THR A 200 15.55 -8.63 15.11
C THR A 200 15.70 -10.10 15.46
N PRO A 201 14.82 -10.99 14.96
CA PRO A 201 14.98 -12.41 15.18
C PRO A 201 16.31 -12.90 14.58
N THR A 202 16.92 -13.89 15.24
CA THR A 202 18.07 -14.60 14.66
C THR A 202 17.66 -15.36 13.41
N ASP A 203 18.61 -15.73 12.54
CA ASP A 203 18.30 -16.47 11.31
C ASP A 203 17.59 -17.80 11.61
N ALA A 204 17.98 -18.48 12.69
CA ALA A 204 17.34 -19.71 13.16
C ALA A 204 15.89 -19.48 13.65
N SER A 205 15.64 -18.39 14.39
CA SER A 205 14.28 -18.05 14.83
C SER A 205 13.41 -17.57 13.67
N ALA A 206 13.97 -16.81 12.72
CA ALA A 206 13.27 -16.39 11.52
C ALA A 206 12.86 -17.59 10.66
N SER A 207 13.74 -18.59 10.50
CA SER A 207 13.38 -19.82 9.77
C SER A 207 12.29 -20.63 10.48
N ALA A 208 12.31 -20.71 11.81
CA ALA A 208 11.27 -21.41 12.57
C ALA A 208 9.89 -20.74 12.39
N VAL A 209 9.84 -19.41 12.53
CA VAL A 209 8.61 -18.63 12.29
C VAL A 209 8.10 -18.79 10.87
N ARG A 210 9.01 -18.86 9.88
CA ARG A 210 8.65 -19.08 8.49
C ARG A 210 8.00 -20.44 8.29
N GLU A 211 8.63 -21.50 8.76
CA GLU A 211 8.12 -22.87 8.66
C GLU A 211 6.74 -22.97 9.33
N HIS A 212 6.59 -22.36 10.50
CA HIS A 212 5.32 -22.27 11.20
C HIS A 212 4.22 -21.62 10.35
N ARG A 213 4.51 -20.45 9.76
CA ARG A 213 3.56 -19.73 8.91
C ARG A 213 3.17 -20.50 7.65
N GLU A 214 4.13 -21.17 7.01
CA GLU A 214 3.87 -22.01 5.83
C GLU A 214 2.97 -23.20 6.19
N ARG A 215 3.22 -23.84 7.34
CA ARG A 215 2.39 -24.91 7.88
C ARG A 215 0.96 -24.44 8.18
N GLN A 216 0.78 -23.32 8.87
CA GLN A 216 -0.55 -22.79 9.18
C GLN A 216 -1.35 -22.44 7.92
N LYS A 217 -0.71 -21.81 6.92
CA LYS A 217 -1.35 -21.54 5.62
C LYS A 217 -1.83 -22.83 4.94
N HIS A 218 -1.04 -23.90 5.05
CA HIS A 218 -1.39 -25.20 4.47
C HIS A 218 -2.58 -25.85 5.19
N LEU A 219 -2.60 -25.80 6.53
CA LEU A 219 -3.70 -26.32 7.34
C LEU A 219 -5.01 -25.54 7.10
N MET A 220 -4.92 -24.21 7.05
CA MET A 220 -6.06 -23.34 6.74
C MET A 220 -6.64 -23.65 5.35
N ALA A 221 -5.78 -23.85 4.34
CA ALA A 221 -6.22 -24.24 3.00
C ALA A 221 -6.91 -25.61 2.94
N GLN A 222 -6.61 -26.50 3.91
CA GLN A 222 -7.24 -27.80 4.05
C GLN A 222 -8.51 -27.77 4.93
N GLY A 223 -8.86 -26.61 5.49
CA GLY A 223 -10.01 -26.46 6.39
C GLY A 223 -9.82 -27.14 7.75
N HIS A 224 -8.58 -27.33 8.19
CA HIS A 224 -8.29 -27.82 9.53
C HIS A 224 -8.20 -26.66 10.52
N ASP A 225 -8.63 -26.89 11.76
CA ASP A 225 -8.48 -25.93 12.84
C ASP A 225 -6.98 -25.71 13.11
N ILE A 226 -6.62 -24.45 13.29
CA ILE A 226 -5.24 -24.04 13.57
C ILE A 226 -5.04 -24.19 15.08
N GLU A 227 -4.36 -25.25 15.50
CA GLU A 227 -3.88 -25.37 16.88
C GLU A 227 -2.58 -24.56 17.03
N ASP A 228 -2.55 -23.66 18.02
CA ASP A 228 -1.37 -22.86 18.36
C ASP A 228 -0.35 -23.72 19.13
N GLU A 229 0.33 -24.64 18.43
CA GLU A 229 1.37 -25.51 19.01
C GLU A 229 2.62 -24.74 19.52
N ASP A 230 2.69 -23.42 19.31
CA ASP A 230 3.88 -22.60 19.53
C ASP A 230 3.99 -21.99 20.94
N GLU A 231 3.08 -22.29 21.87
CA GLU A 231 3.08 -21.69 23.22
C GLU A 231 4.39 -21.91 23.99
N ASP A 232 5.11 -23.00 23.72
CA ASP A 232 6.33 -23.36 24.46
C ASP A 232 7.64 -22.98 23.73
N GLN A 233 7.59 -22.52 22.47
CA GLN A 233 8.81 -22.23 21.73
C GLN A 233 9.31 -20.80 22.00
N SER A 234 10.50 -20.70 22.60
CA SER A 234 11.19 -19.42 22.75
C SER A 234 12.04 -19.10 21.52
N HIS A 235 11.86 -17.90 20.99
CA HIS A 235 12.62 -17.37 19.87
C HIS A 235 13.68 -16.38 20.35
N GLU A 236 14.89 -16.49 19.81
CA GLU A 236 16.00 -15.60 20.15
C GLU A 236 16.01 -14.40 19.22
N TYR A 237 16.02 -13.21 19.83
CA TYR A 237 16.15 -11.93 19.16
C TYR A 237 17.44 -11.26 19.57
N LYS A 238 18.14 -10.70 18.59
CA LYS A 238 19.43 -10.04 18.77
C LYS A 238 19.27 -8.53 18.64
N PHE A 239 19.92 -7.80 19.54
CA PHE A 239 20.05 -6.36 19.45
C PHE A 239 20.72 -5.96 18.12
N ARG A 240 20.11 -5.00 17.42
CA ARG A 240 20.66 -4.44 16.18
C ARG A 240 21.16 -3.04 16.38
N ARG A 241 20.30 -2.12 16.82
CA ARG A 241 20.57 -0.68 16.85
C ARG A 241 19.71 0.06 17.87
N ASP A 242 20.20 1.23 18.25
CA ASP A 242 19.45 2.22 19.00
C ASP A 242 18.90 3.32 18.08
N PHE A 243 17.71 3.78 18.41
CA PHE A 243 17.04 4.90 17.78
C PHE A 243 16.66 5.95 18.82
N ASP A 244 16.74 7.21 18.41
CA ASP A 244 16.26 8.35 19.19
C ASP A 244 14.82 8.68 18.75
N GLU A 245 13.92 8.92 19.71
CA GLU A 245 12.55 9.33 19.41
C GLU A 245 12.55 10.80 18.96
N SER A 246 12.17 11.02 17.70
CA SER A 246 11.79 12.35 17.22
C SER A 246 10.32 12.57 17.55
N VAL A 247 10.04 13.48 18.48
CA VAL A 247 8.67 13.88 18.83
C VAL A 247 8.01 14.53 17.61
N SER A 248 7.18 13.76 16.89
CA SER A 248 6.31 14.29 15.85
C SER A 248 5.00 14.72 16.50
N LYS A 249 4.67 16.02 16.45
CA LYS A 249 3.32 16.51 16.76
C LYS A 249 2.37 16.07 15.64
N SER A 250 1.82 14.86 15.74
CA SER A 250 0.84 14.35 14.78
C SER A 250 -0.52 14.25 15.41
N ASN A 251 -1.54 14.57 14.62
CA ASN A 251 -2.91 14.17 14.90
C ASN A 251 -3.01 12.63 14.91
N TYR A 252 -3.90 12.11 15.75
CA TYR A 252 -4.25 10.70 15.90
C TYR A 252 -4.45 10.02 14.53
N PRO A 253 -3.50 9.20 14.04
CA PRO A 253 -3.77 8.41 12.86
C PRO A 253 -4.81 7.33 13.19
N PHE A 254 -5.52 6.86 12.17
CA PHE A 254 -6.29 5.63 12.24
C PHE A 254 -5.70 4.66 11.21
N CYS A 255 -5.73 3.37 11.52
CA CYS A 255 -5.43 2.29 10.60
C CYS A 255 -6.75 1.75 10.03
N ILE A 256 -6.78 1.40 8.75
CA ILE A 256 -7.87 0.63 8.16
C ILE A 256 -7.27 -0.69 7.66
N GLU A 257 -7.72 -1.79 8.23
CA GLU A 257 -7.37 -3.13 7.78
C GLU A 257 -8.48 -3.68 6.87
N LEU A 258 -8.10 -4.22 5.71
CA LEU A 258 -9.04 -4.83 4.79
C LEU A 258 -9.15 -6.33 5.07
N ARG A 259 -10.23 -6.75 5.74
CA ARG A 259 -10.49 -8.16 6.05
C ARG A 259 -11.51 -8.72 5.07
N LYS A 260 -11.00 -9.22 3.94
CA LYS A 260 -11.85 -9.75 2.85
C LYS A 260 -12.71 -10.94 3.28
N GLU A 261 -12.22 -11.76 4.20
CA GLU A 261 -12.92 -12.94 4.73
C GLU A 261 -14.21 -12.57 5.45
N GLU A 262 -14.22 -11.42 6.14
CA GLU A 262 -15.40 -10.89 6.84
C GLU A 262 -16.21 -9.91 5.97
N GLY A 263 -15.76 -9.64 4.74
CA GLY A 263 -16.48 -8.77 3.81
C GLY A 263 -16.48 -7.29 4.20
N GLY A 264 -15.53 -6.84 5.03
CA GLY A 264 -15.47 -5.48 5.56
C GLY A 264 -14.05 -4.94 5.70
N ALA A 265 -13.96 -3.62 5.84
CA ALA A 265 -12.75 -2.93 6.25
C ALA A 265 -12.93 -2.47 7.70
N PHE A 266 -11.92 -2.68 8.55
CA PHE A 266 -12.02 -2.41 9.97
C PHE A 266 -11.08 -1.28 10.35
N TYR A 267 -11.58 -0.26 11.06
CA TYR A 267 -10.75 0.86 11.49
C TYR A 267 -10.37 0.75 12.97
N SER A 268 -9.10 1.04 13.24
CA SER A 268 -8.51 1.11 14.57
C SER A 268 -7.85 2.46 14.80
N MET A 269 -8.16 3.09 15.93
CA MET A 269 -7.57 4.36 16.35
C MET A 269 -6.13 4.11 16.84
N LEU A 270 -5.19 4.94 16.41
CA LEU A 270 -3.79 4.86 16.85
C LEU A 270 -3.50 6.07 17.75
N PRO A 271 -3.40 5.88 19.08
CA PRO A 271 -3.21 6.99 20.01
C PRO A 271 -1.93 7.80 19.77
N LYS A 272 -0.85 7.13 19.34
CA LYS A 272 0.49 7.74 19.21
C LYS A 272 1.09 7.44 17.84
N ARG A 273 1.76 8.45 17.26
CA ARG A 273 2.69 8.30 16.14
C ARG A 273 4.07 8.77 16.57
N MET A 274 5.08 7.92 16.38
CA MET A 274 6.48 8.27 16.61
C MET A 274 7.30 8.13 15.33
N THR A 275 8.33 8.96 15.22
CA THR A 275 9.36 8.82 14.19
C THR A 275 10.67 8.52 14.89
N LEU A 276 11.28 7.39 14.54
CA LEU A 276 12.54 6.93 15.08
C LEU A 276 13.66 7.32 14.14
N ARG A 277 14.68 8.00 14.67
CA ARG A 277 15.87 8.38 13.92
C ARG A 277 17.04 7.56 14.40
N LYS A 278 17.87 7.11 13.47
CA LYS A 278 19.07 6.33 13.82
C LYS A 278 19.96 7.13 14.78
N LYS A 279 20.25 6.59 15.96
CA LYS A 279 21.16 7.23 16.92
C LYS A 279 22.54 7.36 16.27
N ARG A 280 23.08 8.57 16.24
CA ARG A 280 24.39 8.83 15.62
C ARG A 280 25.50 8.25 16.51
N ALA A 281 26.46 7.57 15.90
CA ALA A 281 27.67 7.16 16.60
C ALA A 281 28.40 8.41 17.10
N LEU A 282 28.57 8.53 18.41
CA LEU A 282 29.34 9.60 19.03
C LEU A 282 30.80 9.53 18.60
N ASN A 283 31.47 10.69 18.53
CA ASN A 283 32.89 10.73 18.21
C ASN A 283 33.70 10.01 19.29
N LYS A 284 34.89 9.49 18.96
CA LYS A 284 35.75 8.77 19.92
C LYS A 284 36.01 9.53 21.23
N ARG A 285 36.00 10.88 21.19
CA ARG A 285 36.16 11.76 22.37
C ARG A 285 34.89 11.95 23.19
N GLU A 286 33.72 11.79 22.57
CA GLU A 286 32.41 11.92 23.23
C GLU A 286 31.96 10.59 23.83
N ARG A 287 32.45 9.45 23.31
CA ARG A 287 32.22 8.12 23.90
C ARG A 287 32.75 7.97 25.32
N ASP A 288 33.81 8.72 25.67
CA ASP A 288 34.38 8.70 27.02
C ASP A 288 33.44 9.35 28.06
N TYR A 289 32.40 10.08 27.62
CA TYR A 289 31.38 10.72 28.46
C TYR A 289 30.02 10.02 28.42
N ASP A 290 29.85 9.00 27.57
CA ASP A 290 28.62 8.24 27.52
C ASP A 290 28.66 7.19 28.64
N VAL A 291 27.67 7.19 29.51
CA VAL A 291 27.56 6.23 30.60
C VAL A 291 27.20 4.89 29.96
N GLU A 292 28.18 3.99 29.83
CA GLU A 292 27.93 2.61 29.42
C GLU A 292 27.12 1.90 30.51
N TYR A 293 25.79 2.00 30.42
CA TYR A 293 24.89 1.13 31.18
C TYR A 293 24.66 -0.18 30.42
N GLU A 294 24.45 -1.27 31.16
CA GLU A 294 24.26 -2.59 30.57
C GLU A 294 22.94 -2.65 29.78
N LYS A 295 23.05 -2.74 28.45
CA LYS A 295 21.92 -2.99 27.56
C LYS A 295 21.80 -4.48 27.25
N PRO A 296 20.59 -5.07 27.31
CA PRO A 296 20.40 -6.46 26.93
C PRO A 296 20.73 -6.64 25.44
N THR A 297 21.72 -7.49 25.15
CA THR A 297 22.15 -7.76 23.77
C THR A 297 21.27 -8.79 23.07
N LYS A 298 20.55 -9.60 23.84
CA LYS A 298 19.69 -10.68 23.40
C LYS A 298 18.44 -10.73 24.26
N ILE A 299 17.30 -11.00 23.63
CA ILE A 299 16.03 -11.25 24.32
C ILE A 299 15.44 -12.56 23.82
N LEU A 300 14.81 -13.30 24.74
CA LEU A 300 14.06 -14.50 24.44
C LEU A 300 12.58 -14.13 24.51
N VAL A 301 11.84 -14.47 23.46
CA VAL A 301 10.42 -14.14 23.32
C VAL A 301 9.65 -15.44 23.16
N SER A 302 8.65 -15.64 23.99
CA SER A 302 7.71 -16.76 23.92
C SER A 302 6.30 -16.21 23.87
N HIS A 303 5.41 -16.91 23.18
CA HIS A 303 3.98 -16.62 23.19
C HIS A 303 3.37 -17.17 24.49
N ARG A 304 2.33 -16.50 24.99
CA ARG A 304 1.54 -16.98 26.13
C ARG A 304 0.13 -16.43 26.02
N GLU A 305 -0.84 -17.13 26.62
CA GLU A 305 -2.17 -16.58 26.80
C GLU A 305 -2.17 -15.31 27.67
N LEU A 306 -3.20 -14.50 27.45
CA LEU A 306 -3.44 -13.29 28.24
C LEU A 306 -3.80 -13.67 29.69
N THR A 307 -3.19 -12.97 30.64
CA THR A 307 -3.48 -13.13 32.06
C THR A 307 -4.87 -12.58 32.36
N ALA A 308 -5.55 -13.09 33.39
CA ALA A 308 -6.85 -12.58 33.84
C ALA A 308 -6.84 -11.06 34.12
N GLU A 309 -5.73 -10.53 34.63
CA GLU A 309 -5.51 -9.09 34.84
C GLU A 309 -5.51 -8.33 33.51
N GLU A 310 -4.75 -8.80 32.52
CA GLU A 310 -4.67 -8.19 31.18
C GLU A 310 -6.03 -8.21 30.47
N ILE A 311 -6.78 -9.31 30.60
CA ILE A 311 -8.16 -9.41 30.08
C ILE A 311 -9.08 -8.38 30.77
N SER A 312 -8.94 -8.19 32.09
CA SER A 312 -9.73 -7.22 32.84
C SER A 312 -9.43 -5.77 32.44
N GLU A 313 -8.15 -5.44 32.21
CA GLU A 313 -7.73 -4.12 31.71
C GLU A 313 -8.27 -3.89 30.30
N ARG A 314 -8.17 -4.90 29.44
CA ARG A 314 -8.69 -4.87 28.07
C ARG A 314 -10.20 -4.60 28.05
N ASN A 315 -10.95 -5.30 28.89
CA ASN A 315 -12.38 -5.08 29.03
C ASN A 315 -12.73 -3.70 29.59
N THR A 316 -11.90 -3.17 30.51
CA THR A 316 -12.09 -1.84 31.08
C THR A 316 -11.84 -0.75 30.03
N LYS A 317 -10.75 -0.85 29.27
CA LYS A 317 -10.47 0.05 28.13
C LYS A 317 -11.58 0.00 27.10
N MET A 318 -12.10 -1.19 26.78
CA MET A 318 -13.23 -1.29 25.86
C MET A 318 -14.47 -0.57 26.39
N LYS A 319 -14.81 -0.78 27.67
CA LYS A 319 -15.95 -0.10 28.30
C LYS A 319 -15.77 1.42 28.32
N ASP A 320 -14.54 1.90 28.52
CA ASP A 320 -14.20 3.31 28.48
C ASP A 320 -14.39 3.90 27.08
N LEU A 321 -13.86 3.23 26.04
CA LEU A 321 -14.02 3.65 24.65
C LEU A 321 -15.48 3.67 24.15
N LEU A 322 -16.34 2.82 24.72
CA LEU A 322 -17.77 2.75 24.38
C LEU A 322 -18.64 3.64 25.27
N GLN A 323 -18.10 4.18 26.35
CA GLN A 323 -18.82 5.16 27.14
C GLN A 323 -18.96 6.44 26.32
N ARG A 324 -20.17 6.98 26.34
CA ARG A 324 -20.41 8.34 25.90
C ARG A 324 -19.79 9.21 26.97
N ASP A 325 -18.66 9.85 26.66
CA ASP A 325 -18.23 10.99 27.47
C ASP A 325 -19.42 11.96 27.46
N ASP A 326 -20.01 12.18 28.64
CA ASP A 326 -20.91 13.30 28.83
C ASP A 326 -20.04 14.53 28.55
N ILE A 327 -20.20 15.09 27.34
CA ILE A 327 -19.55 16.33 26.97
C ILE A 327 -20.11 17.35 27.95
N ASP A 328 -19.31 17.74 28.94
CA ASP A 328 -19.65 18.82 29.85
C ASP A 328 -19.93 20.06 29.00
N ASP A 329 -21.22 20.42 28.90
CA ASP A 329 -21.69 21.64 28.26
C ASP A 329 -21.23 22.85 29.10
N GLU A 330 -20.02 23.35 28.85
CA GLU A 330 -19.57 24.71 29.27
C GLU A 330 -19.64 25.74 28.14
#